data_AF-A0A433DDV7-F1
#
_entry.id   AF-A0A433DDV7-F1
#
_cell.length_a   1.000
_cell.length_b   1.000
_cell.length_c   1.000
_cell.angle_alpha   90.00
_cell.angle_beta   90.00
_cell.angle_gamma   90.00
#
_symmetry.space_group_name_H-M   'P 1'
#
loop_
_entity.id
_entity.type
_entity.pdbx_description
1 polymer ?
#
loop_
_entity_poly.entity_id
_entity_poly.type
_entity_poly.pdbx_seq_one_letter_code
_entity_poly.pdbx_strand_id
1 'polypeptide(L)'
;MESFPLEPHPTKGPVHLTLYTNVTNAGDLRKRLLAADASLSFAFVDAKVVSLFNFKHSRIAYRLRQVVDKFQVLAAANKAVHDECHGHLTTHNVHSEIVYNLSPTTNVGFGIRK
;
A
#
# COMPACT_ATOMS: atom_id res chain seq x y z
N MET A 1 -1.11 -12.36 9.64
CA MET A 1 -2.22 -11.58 9.05
C MET A 1 -2.88 -10.85 10.18
N GLU A 2 -2.89 -9.52 10.14
CA GLU A 2 -3.62 -8.68 11.10
C GLU A 2 -4.83 -8.09 10.37
N SER A 3 -5.95 -7.94 11.08
CA SER A 3 -7.20 -7.42 10.52
C SER A 3 -7.61 -6.17 11.27
N PHE A 4 -7.94 -5.12 10.55
CA PHE A 4 -8.35 -3.84 11.12
C PHE A 4 -9.71 -3.44 10.56
N PRO A 5 -10.69 -3.11 11.42
CA PRO A 5 -11.97 -2.61 10.94
C PRO A 5 -11.81 -1.22 10.32
N LEU A 6 -12.53 -0.97 9.23
CA LEU A 6 -12.73 0.39 8.71
C LEU A 6 -13.97 0.98 9.38
N GLU A 7 -13.78 1.61 10.54
CA GLU A 7 -14.89 2.23 11.29
C GLU A 7 -15.75 3.19 10.45
N PRO A 8 -15.19 4.02 9.55
CA PRO A 8 -16.00 4.90 8.70
C PRO A 8 -16.82 4.15 7.64
N HIS A 9 -16.45 2.90 7.32
CA HIS A 9 -17.02 2.12 6.21
C HIS A 9 -17.25 0.65 6.60
N PRO A 10 -18.15 0.36 7.56
CA PRO A 10 -18.34 -0.99 8.10
C PRO A 10 -18.90 -1.98 7.05
N THR A 11 -19.57 -1.50 6.00
CA THR A 11 -20.14 -2.32 4.92
C THR A 11 -19.10 -2.92 3.98
N LYS A 12 -17.88 -2.37 3.96
CA LYS A 12 -16.78 -2.82 3.09
C LYS A 12 -15.95 -3.94 3.72
N GLY A 13 -16.11 -4.17 5.02
CA GLY A 13 -15.36 -5.17 5.77
C GLY A 13 -13.99 -4.67 6.25
N PRO A 14 -13.26 -5.52 7.00
CA PRO A 14 -11.96 -5.16 7.55
C PRO A 14 -10.85 -5.17 6.48
N VAL A 15 -9.81 -4.37 6.70
CA VAL A 15 -8.56 -4.44 5.93
C VAL A 15 -7.66 -5.50 6.54
N HIS A 16 -7.16 -6.40 5.70
CA HIS A 16 -6.20 -7.43 6.10
C HIS A 16 -4.79 -7.03 5.70
N LEU A 17 -3.87 -6.95 6.67
CA LEU A 17 -2.46 -6.66 6.46
C LEU A 17 -1.62 -7.93 6.68
N THR A 18 -0.78 -8.25 5.72
CA THR A 18 0.14 -9.39 5.76
C THR A 18 1.54 -8.96 5.33
N LEU A 19 2.53 -9.26 6.16
CA LEU A 19 3.94 -9.11 5.83
C LEU A 19 4.51 -10.48 5.45
N TYR A 20 5.15 -10.55 4.29
CA TYR A 20 5.88 -11.74 3.83
C TYR A 20 7.37 -11.44 3.79
N THR A 21 8.17 -12.39 4.28
CA THR A 21 9.64 -12.36 4.18
C THR A 21 10.11 -13.50 3.28
N ASN A 22 11.30 -13.35 2.68
CA ASN A 22 11.88 -14.34 1.77
C ASN A 22 10.98 -14.69 0.55
N VAL A 23 10.35 -13.68 -0.04
CA VAL A 23 9.47 -13.85 -1.21
C VAL A 23 10.29 -14.24 -2.44
N THR A 24 10.05 -15.43 -2.99
CA THR A 24 10.78 -15.97 -4.15
C THR A 24 10.09 -15.73 -5.49
N ASN A 25 8.78 -15.48 -5.48
CA ASN A 25 7.93 -15.35 -6.68
C ASN A 25 7.50 -13.90 -7.00
N ALA A 26 8.18 -12.90 -6.42
CA ALA A 26 7.83 -11.49 -6.61
C ALA A 26 7.80 -11.05 -8.09
N GLY A 27 8.70 -11.61 -8.91
CA GLY A 27 8.74 -11.33 -10.35
C GLY A 27 7.47 -11.79 -11.08
N ASP A 28 6.93 -12.94 -10.72
CA ASP A 28 5.72 -13.48 -11.34
C ASP A 28 4.46 -12.77 -10.84
N LEU A 29 4.41 -12.43 -9.54
CA LEU A 29 3.35 -11.58 -8.99
C LEU A 29 3.29 -10.23 -9.70
N ARG A 30 4.45 -9.60 -9.92
CA ARG A 30 4.53 -8.34 -10.67
C ARG A 30 4.01 -8.47 -12.11
N LYS A 31 4.36 -9.54 -12.81
CA LYS A 31 3.84 -9.80 -14.17
C LYS A 31 2.32 -9.94 -14.17
N ARG A 32 1.75 -10.65 -13.19
CA ARG A 32 0.30 -10.83 -13.06
C ARG A 32 -0.42 -9.52 -12.74
N LEU A 33 0.17 -8.66 -11.90
CA LEU A 33 -0.35 -7.31 -11.64
C LEU A 33 -0.33 -6.44 -12.91
N LEU A 34 0.74 -6.49 -13.69
CA LEU A 34 0.84 -5.77 -14.97
C LEU A 34 -0.12 -6.31 -16.03
N ALA A 35 -0.43 -7.61 -15.97
CA ALA A 35 -1.44 -8.23 -16.81
C ALA A 35 -2.89 -7.89 -16.39
N ALA A 36 -3.06 -7.04 -15.36
CA ALA A 36 -4.35 -6.63 -14.81
C ALA A 36 -5.25 -7.84 -14.48
N ASP A 37 -4.66 -8.90 -13.92
CA ASP A 37 -5.37 -10.10 -13.50
C ASP A 37 -6.41 -9.75 -12.43
N ALA A 38 -7.69 -9.74 -12.83
CA ALA A 38 -8.82 -9.37 -11.98
C ALA A 38 -9.04 -10.34 -10.80
N SER A 39 -8.37 -11.50 -10.79
CA SER A 39 -8.43 -12.43 -9.66
C SER A 39 -7.58 -11.99 -8.46
N LEU A 40 -6.68 -11.02 -8.64
CA LEU A 40 -5.83 -10.49 -7.59
C LEU A 40 -6.47 -9.26 -6.91
N SER A 41 -7.21 -9.51 -5.84
CA SER A 41 -7.78 -8.46 -4.98
C SER A 41 -6.81 -8.01 -3.87
N PHE A 42 -5.55 -7.72 -4.23
CA PHE A 42 -4.49 -7.38 -3.26
C PHE A 42 -3.70 -6.14 -3.68
N ALA A 43 -3.35 -5.32 -2.68
CA ALA A 43 -2.39 -4.22 -2.84
C ALA A 43 -1.01 -4.70 -2.34
N PHE A 44 -0.04 -4.82 -3.24
CA PHE A 44 1.35 -5.11 -2.87
C PHE A 44 2.08 -3.80 -2.59
N VAL A 45 2.66 -3.69 -1.39
CA VAL A 45 3.44 -2.53 -0.96
C VAL A 45 4.82 -3.02 -0.55
N ASP A 46 5.88 -2.38 -1.06
CA ASP A 46 7.24 -2.70 -0.62
C ASP A 46 7.36 -2.43 0.89
N ALA A 47 7.69 -3.49 1.64
CA ALA A 47 7.89 -3.41 3.08
C ALA A 47 8.95 -2.37 3.45
N LYS A 48 9.92 -2.03 2.59
CA LYS A 48 10.89 -0.95 2.84
C LYS A 48 10.27 0.45 2.88
N VAL A 49 9.13 0.65 2.22
CA VAL A 49 8.34 1.89 2.31
C VAL A 49 7.60 1.96 3.65
N VAL A 50 7.33 0.81 4.28
CA VAL A 50 6.55 0.67 5.52
C VAL A 50 7.43 0.41 6.75
N SER A 51 8.64 -0.15 6.58
CA SER A 51 9.51 -0.59 7.68
C SER A 51 10.31 0.56 8.27
N LEU A 52 9.85 1.01 9.43
CA LEU A 52 10.68 1.56 10.49
C LEU A 52 11.46 0.43 11.17
N PHE A 53 12.67 0.11 10.73
CA PHE A 53 13.73 -0.38 11.62
C PHE A 53 15.06 -0.32 10.84
N ASN A 54 15.75 0.81 10.95
CA ASN A 54 17.19 0.88 10.66
C ASN A 54 17.88 1.30 11.95
N PHE A 55 18.19 0.33 12.82
CA PHE A 55 19.17 0.55 13.86
C PHE A 55 20.55 0.30 13.26
N LYS A 56 21.20 1.37 12.77
CA LYS A 56 22.67 1.47 12.76
C LYS A 56 23.08 2.94 12.69
N HIS A 57 23.69 3.38 13.79
CA HIS A 57 24.50 4.59 13.98
C HIS A 57 24.91 5.32 12.70
N SER A 58 24.43 6.55 12.50
CA SER A 58 25.25 7.59 11.88
C SER A 58 24.70 8.98 12.20
N ARG A 59 25.53 9.80 12.86
CA ARG A 59 25.27 11.22 13.12
C ARG A 59 25.50 11.97 11.79
N ILE A 60 24.53 12.80 11.41
CA ILE A 60 24.59 13.78 10.30
C ILE A 60 24.29 13.20 8.90
N ALA A 61 23.02 12.88 8.66
CA ALA A 61 22.38 12.98 7.35
C ALA A 61 20.86 13.07 7.55
N TYR A 62 20.36 14.26 7.93
CA TYR A 62 18.93 14.53 7.99
C TYR A 62 18.33 14.63 6.58
N ARG A 63 18.17 13.48 5.91
CA ARG A 63 17.10 13.27 4.93
C ARG A 63 16.07 12.35 5.57
N LEU A 64 15.52 12.80 6.71
CA LEU A 64 14.47 12.10 7.45
C LEU A 64 13.17 12.23 6.67
N ARG A 65 12.91 11.30 5.76
CA ARG A 65 11.54 11.12 5.28
C ARG A 65 11.30 9.70 4.79
N GLN A 66 11.39 8.72 5.70
CA GLN A 66 10.54 7.52 5.70
C GLN A 66 10.44 6.99 7.12
N VAL A 67 9.51 7.57 7.85
CA VAL A 67 8.79 6.96 8.99
C VAL A 67 7.41 6.69 8.33
N VAL A 68 6.65 5.63 8.59
CA VAL A 68 5.66 5.61 9.68
C VAL A 68 4.83 4.32 9.57
N ASP A 69 4.76 3.58 10.68
CA ASP A 69 3.69 2.73 11.25
C ASP A 69 2.52 2.18 10.39
N LYS A 70 1.92 1.07 10.85
CA LYS A 70 0.71 0.44 10.27
C LYS A 70 -0.42 1.44 10.01
N PHE A 71 -0.49 2.49 10.82
CA PHE A 71 -1.40 3.62 10.65
C PHE A 71 -1.39 4.24 9.26
N GLN A 72 -0.24 4.41 8.61
CA GLN A 72 -0.17 5.03 7.28
C GLN A 72 -0.86 4.18 6.21
N VAL A 73 -0.68 2.86 6.28
CA VAL A 73 -1.35 1.90 5.39
C VAL A 73 -2.85 1.93 5.63
N LEU A 74 -3.29 1.98 6.90
CA LEU A 74 -4.71 2.08 7.26
C LEU A 74 -5.33 3.41 6.82
N ALA A 75 -4.60 4.52 6.92
CA ALA A 75 -5.08 5.83 6.44
C ALA A 75 -5.26 5.83 4.92
N ALA A 76 -4.30 5.27 4.17
CA ALA A 76 -4.40 5.12 2.72
C ALA A 76 -5.57 4.21 2.30
N ALA A 77 -5.82 3.12 3.06
CA ALA A 77 -6.95 2.23 2.86
C ALA A 77 -8.29 2.91 3.12
N ASN A 78 -8.42 3.65 4.24
CA ASN A 78 -9.62 4.44 4.53
C ASN A 78 -9.90 5.45 3.41
N LYS A 79 -8.87 6.20 2.98
CA LYS A 79 -9.02 7.17 1.89
C LYS A 79 -9.43 6.51 0.58
N ALA A 80 -8.79 5.41 0.20
CA ALA A 80 -9.14 4.68 -1.02
C ALA A 80 -10.60 4.20 -1.02
N VAL A 81 -11.08 3.67 0.10
CA VAL A 81 -12.48 3.24 0.24
C VAL A 81 -13.44 4.43 0.21
N HIS A 82 -13.05 5.54 0.83
CA HIS A 82 -13.83 6.78 0.80
C HIS A 82 -13.99 7.31 -0.64
N ASP A 83 -12.88 7.39 -1.38
CA ASP A 83 -12.87 7.82 -2.78
C ASP A 83 -13.67 6.86 -3.68
N GLU A 84 -13.63 5.56 -3.41
CA GLU A 84 -14.49 4.56 -4.07
C GLU A 84 -15.98 4.81 -3.81
N CYS A 85 -16.36 5.04 -2.55
CA CYS A 85 -17.75 5.29 -2.17
C CYS A 85 -18.31 6.56 -2.81
N HIS A 86 -17.46 7.56 -3.06
CA HIS A 86 -17.84 8.84 -3.68
C HIS A 86 -17.60 8.87 -5.20
N GLY A 87 -17.13 7.78 -5.81
CA GLY A 87 -16.89 7.71 -7.25
C GLY A 87 -15.73 8.58 -7.74
N HIS A 88 -14.79 8.93 -6.86
CA HIS A 88 -13.65 9.81 -7.13
C HIS A 88 -12.31 9.04 -7.16
N LEU A 89 -12.34 7.77 -7.58
CA LEU A 89 -11.12 6.99 -7.75
C LEU A 89 -10.26 7.55 -8.88
N THR A 90 -8.98 7.75 -8.60
CA THR A 90 -7.99 8.13 -9.61
C THR A 90 -7.53 6.91 -10.41
N THR A 91 -7.52 5.74 -9.77
CA THR A 91 -7.09 4.47 -10.32
C THR A 91 -8.28 3.56 -10.66
N HIS A 92 -8.01 2.42 -11.30
CA HIS A 92 -9.05 1.49 -11.75
C HIS A 92 -9.71 0.68 -10.63
N ASN A 93 -9.08 0.55 -9.46
CA ASN A 93 -9.63 -0.22 -8.35
C ASN A 93 -9.13 0.30 -6.99
N VAL A 94 -9.86 0.00 -5.92
CA VAL A 94 -9.52 0.43 -4.56
C VAL A 94 -8.12 -0.03 -4.14
N HIS A 95 -7.66 -1.20 -4.56
CA HIS A 95 -6.34 -1.73 -4.21
C HIS A 95 -5.19 -0.91 -4.81
N SER A 96 -5.33 -0.48 -6.06
CA SER A 96 -4.37 0.39 -6.75
C SER A 96 -4.40 1.78 -6.16
N GLU A 97 -5.57 2.25 -5.72
CA GLU A 97 -5.74 3.53 -5.04
C GLU A 97 -4.99 3.56 -3.70
N ILE A 98 -4.96 2.43 -2.97
CA ILE A 98 -4.17 2.31 -1.74
C ILE A 98 -2.68 2.52 -2.03
N VAL A 99 -2.14 1.84 -3.06
CA VAL A 99 -0.74 2.00 -3.48
C VAL A 99 -0.47 3.43 -3.95
N TYR A 100 -1.42 4.02 -4.68
CA TYR A 100 -1.35 5.41 -5.15
C TYR A 100 -1.31 6.40 -3.98
N ASN A 101 -2.18 6.24 -2.98
CA ASN A 101 -2.25 7.07 -1.78
C ASN A 101 -1.00 6.93 -0.90
N LEU A 102 -0.30 5.80 -0.96
CA LEU A 102 0.99 5.58 -0.29
C LEU A 102 2.19 6.13 -1.09
N SER A 103 2.02 6.34 -2.39
CA SER A 103 3.08 6.86 -3.25
C SER A 103 3.33 8.35 -2.96
N PRO A 104 4.60 8.76 -2.77
CA PRO A 104 4.95 10.17 -2.62
C PRO A 104 4.83 10.97 -3.92
N THR A 105 4.56 10.30 -5.05
CA THR A 105 4.40 10.92 -6.36
C THR A 105 3.05 10.57 -6.97
N THR A 106 2.31 11.59 -7.40
CA THR A 106 0.99 11.55 -8.06
C THR A 106 1.00 10.93 -9.46
N ASN A 107 2.10 10.29 -9.88
CA ASN A 107 2.16 9.58 -11.15
C ASN A 107 1.81 8.10 -10.92
N VAL A 108 0.61 7.71 -11.36
CA VAL A 108 0.06 6.36 -11.27
C VAL A 108 1.04 5.31 -11.85
N GLY A 109 1.78 5.67 -12.90
CA GLY A 109 2.78 4.79 -13.51
C GLY A 109 4.05 4.58 -12.67
N PHE A 110 4.34 5.47 -11.72
CA PHE A 110 5.54 5.36 -10.87
C PHE A 110 5.26 4.52 -9.60
N GLY A 111 4.04 4.60 -9.05
CA GLY A 111 3.60 3.80 -7.90
C GLY A 111 3.52 2.30 -8.19
N ILE A 112 3.14 1.91 -9.42
CA ILE A 112 3.09 0.49 -9.86
C ILE A 112 4.50 -0.06 -10.20
N ARG A 113 5.49 0.81 -10.43
CA ARG A 113 6.81 0.41 -10.94
C ARG A 113 7.89 0.23 -9.87
N LYS A 114 7.72 0.79 -8.67
CA LYS A 114 8.68 0.72 -7.57
C LYS A 114 8.49 -0.52 -6.71
#